data_AF-A0A1Q5PS77-F1
#
_entry.id   AF-A0A1Q5PS77-F1
#
_cell.length_a   1.000
_cell.length_b   1.000
_cell.length_c   1.000
_cell.angle_alpha   90.00
_cell.angle_beta   90.00
_cell.angle_gamma   90.00
#
_symmetry.space_group_name_H-M   'P 1'
#
loop_
_entity.id
_entity.type
_entity.pdbx_description
1 polymer ?
#
loop_
_entity_poly.entity_id
_entity_poly.type
_entity_poly.pdbx_seq_one_letter_code
_entity_poly.pdbx_strand_id
1 'polypeptide(L)'
;MISEPQIPTISNADAQARVPGGAQLIDVRTDAEYAEDHAKGAIHVPLDSLLKMLPQAVDTDAQILVICKSGGRSAQAVKQLRELGFDAYNVEGGTDEWRASGGPMLEHNTARHVSALKAQELLAEGVAAVDVRSPEQYAAGHVAGAVNLPFSGDAEQLKAQFSKTEPVLLFCNTGGFASLAGQALTEAGWNPLVVAGGTNAWKALDGKMEFAG
;
A
#
# COMPACT_ATOMS: atom_id res chain seq x y z
N MET A 1 -17.40 18.61 35.55
CA MET A 1 -17.49 17.77 34.34
C MET A 1 -16.43 18.27 33.39
N ILE A 2 -15.34 17.54 33.21
CA ILE A 2 -14.35 17.87 32.18
C ILE A 2 -14.85 17.15 30.94
N SER A 3 -15.25 17.89 29.91
CA SER A 3 -15.67 17.30 28.63
C SER A 3 -14.53 16.44 28.08
N GLU A 4 -14.83 15.24 27.61
CA GLU A 4 -13.83 14.44 26.89
C GLU A 4 -13.25 15.26 25.73
N PRO A 5 -11.93 15.22 25.50
CA PRO A 5 -11.34 15.90 24.36
C PRO A 5 -11.94 15.33 23.07
N GLN A 6 -12.60 16.20 22.31
CA GLN A 6 -13.22 15.84 21.05
C GLN A 6 -12.12 15.43 20.06
N ILE A 7 -12.29 14.26 19.42
CA ILE A 7 -11.34 13.76 18.41
C ILE A 7 -11.36 14.75 17.22
N PRO A 8 -10.22 15.35 16.85
CA PRO A 8 -10.13 16.22 15.68
C PRO A 8 -10.64 15.48 14.45
N THR A 9 -11.67 16.05 13.83
CA THR A 9 -12.36 15.45 12.68
C THR A 9 -12.38 16.46 11.55
N ILE A 10 -12.24 15.98 10.32
CA ILE A 10 -12.24 16.78 9.08
C ILE A 10 -13.37 16.31 8.16
N SER A 11 -13.99 17.26 7.46
CA SER A 11 -15.02 16.94 6.46
C SER A 11 -14.39 16.22 5.25
N ASN A 12 -15.19 15.45 4.50
CA ASN A 12 -14.70 14.81 3.27
C ASN A 12 -14.23 15.84 2.23
N ALA A 13 -14.95 16.97 2.09
CA ALA A 13 -14.58 18.03 1.16
C ALA A 13 -13.20 18.63 1.49
N ASP A 14 -12.95 18.92 2.77
CA ASP A 14 -11.66 19.46 3.20
C ASP A 14 -10.55 18.42 3.08
N ALA A 15 -10.82 17.17 3.43
CA ALA A 15 -9.86 16.08 3.30
C ALA A 15 -9.44 15.89 1.83
N GLN A 16 -10.40 15.87 0.90
CA GLN A 16 -10.15 15.77 -0.54
C GLN A 16 -9.35 16.97 -1.09
N ALA A 17 -9.53 18.17 -0.54
CA ALA A 17 -8.75 19.35 -0.93
C ALA A 17 -7.31 19.34 -0.38
N ARG A 18 -7.10 18.73 0.80
CA ARG A 18 -5.79 18.71 1.46
C ARG A 18 -4.85 17.60 0.99
N VAL A 19 -5.40 16.46 0.55
CA VAL A 19 -4.58 15.34 0.03
C VAL A 19 -3.67 15.78 -1.13
N PRO A 20 -4.15 16.49 -2.16
CA PRO A 20 -3.28 17.04 -3.21
C PRO A 20 -2.26 18.08 -2.70
N GLY A 21 -2.53 18.71 -1.56
CA GLY A 21 -1.66 19.71 -0.92
C GLY A 21 -0.58 19.12 -0.02
N GLY A 22 -0.44 17.79 0.04
CA GLY A 22 0.60 17.09 0.81
C GLY A 22 0.11 16.45 2.11
N ALA A 23 -1.19 16.49 2.43
CA ALA A 23 -1.73 15.69 3.53
C ALA A 23 -1.76 14.20 3.16
N GLN A 24 -1.39 13.33 4.10
CA GLN A 24 -1.33 11.89 3.88
C GLN A 24 -2.59 11.21 4.38
N LEU A 25 -3.33 10.56 3.47
CA LEU A 25 -4.50 9.77 3.81
C LEU A 25 -4.08 8.35 4.19
N ILE A 26 -4.45 7.89 5.38
CA ILE A 26 -4.13 6.57 5.92
C ILE A 26 -5.42 5.78 6.10
N ASP A 27 -5.51 4.60 5.48
CA ASP A 27 -6.61 3.66 5.68
C ASP A 27 -6.24 2.63 6.74
N VAL A 28 -6.99 2.61 7.85
CA VAL A 28 -6.76 1.72 9.00
C VAL A 28 -7.65 0.48 9.01
N ARG A 29 -8.35 0.20 7.91
CA ARG A 29 -9.15 -1.03 7.74
C ARG A 29 -8.26 -2.27 7.56
N THR A 30 -8.89 -3.43 7.58
CA THR A 30 -8.21 -4.71 7.32
C THR A 30 -7.66 -4.79 5.90
N ASP A 31 -6.71 -5.70 5.66
CA ASP A 31 -6.17 -5.97 4.31
C ASP A 31 -7.27 -6.30 3.30
N ALA A 32 -8.27 -7.09 3.72
CA ALA A 32 -9.36 -7.51 2.86
C ALA A 32 -10.26 -6.33 2.45
N GLU A 33 -10.66 -5.50 3.41
CA GLU A 33 -11.48 -4.31 3.14
C GLU A 33 -10.76 -3.33 2.22
N TYR A 34 -9.46 -3.09 2.46
CA TYR A 34 -8.67 -2.16 1.65
C TYR A 34 -8.42 -2.70 0.24
N ALA A 35 -8.22 -4.01 0.09
CA ALA A 35 -8.01 -4.64 -1.22
C ALA A 35 -9.29 -4.69 -2.08
N GLU A 36 -10.47 -4.75 -1.45
CA GLU A 36 -11.76 -4.67 -2.13
C GLU A 36 -11.97 -3.27 -2.73
N ASP A 37 -11.83 -2.23 -1.90
CA ASP A 37 -11.82 -0.84 -2.32
C ASP A 37 -11.11 0.06 -1.31
N HIS A 38 -10.66 1.24 -1.75
CA HIS A 38 -10.18 2.30 -0.86
C HIS A 38 -10.16 3.67 -1.53
N ALA A 39 -10.01 4.73 -0.73
CA ALA A 39 -9.83 6.07 -1.25
C ALA A 39 -8.51 6.15 -2.04
N LYS A 40 -8.55 6.77 -3.24
CA LYS A 40 -7.37 6.87 -4.10
C LYS A 40 -6.22 7.61 -3.40
N GLY A 41 -5.04 7.01 -3.40
CA GLY A 41 -3.85 7.56 -2.74
C GLY A 41 -3.79 7.30 -1.23
N ALA A 42 -4.75 6.57 -0.65
CA ALA A 42 -4.68 6.17 0.74
C ALA A 42 -3.55 5.16 0.98
N ILE A 43 -2.74 5.39 2.00
CA ILE A 43 -1.68 4.49 2.47
C ILE A 43 -2.30 3.49 3.44
N HIS A 44 -2.14 2.20 3.16
CA HIS A 44 -2.70 1.16 4.03
C HIS A 44 -1.84 0.94 5.27
N VAL A 45 -2.41 1.21 6.44
CA VAL A 45 -1.78 0.93 7.74
C VAL A 45 -2.85 0.43 8.71
N PRO A 46 -3.04 -0.90 8.83
CA PRO A 46 -4.08 -1.48 9.69
C PRO A 46 -4.00 -0.97 11.13
N LEU A 47 -5.16 -0.71 11.76
CA LEU A 47 -5.25 -0.18 13.12
C LEU A 47 -4.37 -0.95 14.13
N ASP A 48 -4.38 -2.29 14.05
CA ASP A 48 -3.66 -3.16 14.99
C ASP A 48 -2.13 -3.06 14.85
N SER A 49 -1.64 -2.57 13.71
CA SER A 49 -0.20 -2.40 13.42
C SER A 49 0.21 -0.93 13.29
N LEU A 50 -0.71 0.01 13.55
CA LEU A 50 -0.55 1.44 13.29
C LEU A 50 0.75 2.00 13.84
N LEU A 51 0.96 1.93 15.16
CA LEU A 51 2.12 2.55 15.81
C LEU A 51 3.47 1.96 15.37
N LYS A 52 3.47 0.69 14.93
CA LYS A 52 4.68 0.01 14.46
C LYS A 52 5.03 0.41 13.03
N MET A 53 4.02 0.54 12.17
CA MET A 53 4.21 0.77 10.73
C MET A 53 4.27 2.25 10.37
N LEU A 54 3.58 3.12 11.12
CA LEU A 54 3.44 4.54 10.81
C LEU A 54 4.79 5.22 10.49
N PRO A 55 5.86 5.10 11.31
CA PRO A 55 7.11 5.83 11.05
C PRO A 55 7.84 5.41 9.77
N GLN A 56 7.51 4.24 9.22
CA GLN A 56 8.08 3.74 7.96
C GLN A 56 7.15 3.98 6.77
N ALA A 57 5.86 4.20 7.03
CA ALA A 57 4.82 4.29 6.01
C ALA A 57 4.52 5.73 5.60
N VAL A 58 4.73 6.71 6.49
CA VAL A 58 4.38 8.12 6.25
C VAL A 58 5.46 9.07 6.72
N ASP A 59 5.44 10.30 6.16
CA ASP A 59 6.18 11.43 6.71
C ASP A 59 5.44 11.92 7.96
N THR A 60 6.10 11.79 9.11
CA THR A 60 5.52 12.12 10.41
C THR A 60 5.38 13.62 10.67
N ASP A 61 6.04 14.45 9.86
CA ASP A 61 5.92 15.92 9.93
C ASP A 61 4.75 16.44 9.08
N ALA A 62 4.23 15.61 8.17
CA ALA A 62 3.07 15.93 7.36
C ALA A 62 1.75 15.73 8.14
N GLN A 63 0.70 16.41 7.68
CA GLN A 63 -0.64 16.22 8.23
C GLN A 63 -1.17 14.82 7.87
N ILE A 64 -1.67 14.11 8.87
CA ILE A 64 -2.20 12.75 8.74
C ILE A 64 -3.73 12.79 8.77
N LEU A 65 -4.37 12.28 7.72
CA LEU A 65 -5.81 12.08 7.66
C LEU A 65 -6.08 10.58 7.79
N VAL A 66 -6.89 10.16 8.76
CA VAL A 66 -7.14 8.75 9.00
C VAL A 66 -8.57 8.40 8.63
N ILE A 67 -8.71 7.36 7.80
CA ILE A 67 -9.99 6.88 7.32
C ILE A 67 -10.16 5.40 7.69
N CYS A 68 -11.38 5.02 8.04
CA CYS A 68 -11.80 3.62 8.08
C CYS A 68 -13.16 3.51 7.41
N LYS A 69 -13.89 2.41 7.55
CA LYS A 69 -15.19 2.25 6.88
C LYS A 69 -16.20 3.36 7.20
N SER A 70 -16.40 3.68 8.48
CA SER A 70 -17.46 4.57 8.96
C SER A 70 -17.02 5.60 10.03
N GLY A 71 -15.72 5.72 10.29
CA GLY A 71 -15.16 6.71 11.24
C GLY A 71 -14.80 6.19 12.65
N GLY A 72 -15.28 5.01 13.06
CA GLY A 72 -15.02 4.49 14.42
C GLY A 72 -13.56 4.10 14.69
N ARG A 73 -13.01 3.20 13.86
CA ARG A 73 -11.61 2.75 13.98
C ARG A 73 -10.60 3.89 13.75
N SER A 74 -10.91 4.80 12.83
CA SER A 74 -10.06 5.94 12.53
C SER A 74 -10.10 6.99 13.65
N ALA A 75 -11.22 7.16 14.35
CA ALA A 75 -11.24 7.99 15.57
C ALA A 75 -10.35 7.41 16.68
N GLN A 76 -10.34 6.08 16.85
CA GLN A 76 -9.42 5.41 17.78
C GLN A 76 -7.95 5.59 17.37
N ALA A 77 -7.64 5.47 16.07
CA ALA A 77 -6.31 5.72 15.55
C ALA A 77 -5.86 7.16 15.81
N VAL A 78 -6.70 8.15 15.49
CA VAL A 78 -6.40 9.57 15.66
C VAL A 78 -6.18 9.91 17.13
N LYS A 79 -6.95 9.32 18.05
CA LYS A 79 -6.70 9.46 19.48
C LYS A 79 -5.27 9.06 19.86
N GLN A 80 -4.85 7.87 19.45
CA GLN A 80 -3.49 7.36 19.74
C GLN A 80 -2.41 8.25 19.10
N LEU A 81 -2.62 8.67 17.85
CA LEU A 81 -1.67 9.52 17.14
C LEU A 81 -1.54 10.91 17.78
N ARG A 82 -2.65 11.50 18.22
CA ARG A 82 -2.64 12.80 18.92
C ARG A 82 -1.97 12.71 20.29
N GLU A 83 -2.17 11.62 21.03
CA GLU A 83 -1.46 11.36 22.29
C GLU A 83 0.07 11.28 22.11
N LEU A 84 0.52 10.89 20.92
CA LEU A 84 1.94 10.85 20.53
C LEU A 84 2.45 12.15 19.87
N GLY A 85 1.58 13.15 19.71
CA GLY A 85 1.96 14.48 19.17
C GLY A 85 1.83 14.65 17.65
N PHE A 86 1.30 13.68 16.92
CA PHE A 86 1.13 13.79 15.46
C PHE A 86 -0.03 14.74 15.09
N ASP A 87 0.08 15.40 13.92
CA ASP A 87 -1.03 16.19 13.36
C ASP A 87 -2.07 15.32 12.65
N ALA A 88 -2.88 14.57 13.42
CA ALA A 88 -3.84 13.59 12.89
C ALA A 88 -5.32 14.03 12.94
N TYR A 89 -6.08 13.81 11.87
CA TYR A 89 -7.53 14.08 11.80
C TYR A 89 -8.31 12.85 11.37
N ASN A 90 -9.47 12.63 11.98
CA ASN A 90 -10.41 11.59 11.57
C ASN A 90 -11.22 12.09 10.37
N VAL A 91 -11.27 11.31 9.29
CA VAL A 91 -12.14 11.65 8.15
C VAL A 91 -13.58 11.31 8.51
N GLU A 92 -14.46 12.31 8.44
CA GLU A 92 -15.88 12.17 8.79
C GLU A 92 -16.57 11.10 7.95
N GLY A 93 -17.37 10.24 8.60
CA GLY A 93 -18.16 9.20 7.92
C GLY A 93 -17.35 8.08 7.24
N GLY A 94 -16.01 8.14 7.28
CA GLY A 94 -15.13 7.11 6.74
C GLY A 94 -15.23 6.97 5.21
N THR A 95 -14.78 5.82 4.70
CA THR A 95 -14.79 5.45 3.28
C THR A 95 -16.21 5.45 2.70
N ASP A 96 -17.22 5.12 3.51
CA ASP A 96 -18.61 5.12 3.07
C ASP A 96 -19.06 6.54 2.67
N GLU A 97 -18.78 7.56 3.50
CA GLU A 97 -19.09 8.96 3.18
C GLU A 97 -18.12 9.57 2.17
N TRP A 98 -16.85 9.16 2.19
CA TRP A 98 -15.88 9.56 1.15
C TRP A 98 -16.38 9.17 -0.25
N ARG A 99 -16.87 7.94 -0.40
CA ARG A 99 -17.48 7.46 -1.65
C ARG A 99 -18.76 8.24 -1.97
N ALA A 100 -19.65 8.39 -0.99
CA ALA A 100 -20.93 9.09 -1.19
C ALA A 100 -20.77 10.56 -1.60
N SER A 101 -19.72 11.22 -1.10
CA SER A 101 -19.36 12.60 -1.44
C SER A 101 -18.61 12.75 -2.78
N GLY A 102 -18.45 11.66 -3.54
CA GLY A 102 -17.76 11.68 -4.84
C GLY A 102 -16.23 11.72 -4.74
N GLY A 103 -15.69 11.36 -3.58
CA GLY A 103 -14.24 11.23 -3.40
C GLY A 103 -13.67 10.17 -4.34
N PRO A 104 -12.43 10.36 -4.84
CA PRO A 104 -11.82 9.42 -5.75
C PRO A 104 -11.61 8.08 -5.03
N MET A 105 -12.13 7.02 -5.62
CA MET A 105 -12.02 5.65 -5.13
C MET A 105 -11.12 4.85 -6.07
N LEU A 106 -10.45 3.86 -5.50
CA LEU A 106 -9.86 2.75 -6.20
C LEU A 106 -10.70 1.53 -5.84
N GLU A 107 -11.55 1.11 -6.78
CA GLU A 107 -12.33 -0.13 -6.69
C GLU A 107 -11.60 -1.18 -7.50
N HIS A 108 -11.42 -2.38 -6.94
CA HIS A 108 -10.64 -3.47 -7.56
C HIS A 108 -9.20 -3.06 -7.88
N ASN A 109 -8.24 -3.79 -7.32
CA ASN A 109 -6.87 -3.68 -7.80
C ASN A 109 -6.83 -3.98 -9.32
N THR A 110 -6.57 -2.96 -10.14
CA THR A 110 -6.43 -3.09 -11.60
C THR A 110 -5.13 -3.77 -11.99
N ALA A 111 -4.19 -3.92 -11.06
CA ALA A 111 -2.99 -4.69 -11.28
C ALA A 111 -3.39 -6.12 -11.59
N ARG A 112 -2.85 -6.66 -12.68
CA ARG A 112 -3.11 -8.04 -13.09
C ARG A 112 -2.39 -8.97 -12.12
N HIS A 113 -3.10 -9.90 -11.50
CA HIS A 113 -2.49 -10.94 -10.67
C HIS A 113 -2.21 -12.21 -11.45
N VAL A 114 -1.13 -12.88 -11.06
CA VAL A 114 -0.82 -14.25 -11.46
C VAL A 114 -0.57 -15.10 -10.23
N SER A 115 -0.88 -16.39 -10.31
CA SER A 115 -0.51 -17.34 -9.25
C SER A 115 1.02 -17.49 -9.17
N ALA A 116 1.53 -17.93 -8.02
CA ALA A 116 2.96 -18.24 -7.88
C ALA A 116 3.42 -19.32 -8.88
N LEU A 117 2.56 -20.29 -9.21
CA LEU A 117 2.84 -21.30 -10.24
C LEU A 117 2.98 -20.65 -11.63
N LYS A 118 2.04 -19.78 -12.01
CA LYS A 118 2.13 -19.07 -13.29
C LYS A 118 3.34 -18.13 -13.33
N ALA A 119 3.70 -17.53 -12.20
CA ALA A 119 4.91 -16.73 -12.08
C ALA A 119 6.19 -17.56 -12.30
N GLN A 120 6.25 -18.83 -11.87
CA GLN A 120 7.38 -19.73 -12.16
C GLN A 120 7.53 -19.97 -13.67
N GLU A 121 6.42 -20.21 -14.37
CA GLU A 121 6.42 -20.38 -15.83
C GLU A 121 6.93 -19.11 -16.53
N LEU A 122 6.39 -17.95 -16.17
CA LEU A 122 6.78 -16.67 -16.78
C LEU A 122 8.25 -16.32 -16.50
N LEU A 123 8.75 -16.60 -15.29
CA LEU A 123 10.16 -16.41 -14.95
C LEU A 123 11.06 -17.31 -15.79
N ALA A 124 10.66 -18.57 -16.04
CA ALA A 124 11.38 -19.49 -16.92
C ALA A 124 11.34 -19.05 -18.40
N GLU A 125 10.29 -18.34 -18.82
CA GLU A 125 10.18 -17.69 -20.13
C GLU A 125 11.00 -16.38 -20.25
N GLY A 126 11.64 -15.94 -19.16
CA GLY A 126 12.51 -14.77 -19.14
C GLY A 126 11.85 -13.48 -18.66
N VAL A 127 10.63 -13.53 -18.13
CA VAL A 127 9.98 -12.36 -17.52
C VAL A 127 10.71 -11.99 -16.23
N ALA A 128 11.13 -10.73 -16.10
CA ALA A 128 11.89 -10.28 -14.94
C ALA A 128 11.07 -10.30 -13.65
N ALA A 129 11.70 -10.69 -12.54
CA ALA A 129 11.15 -10.58 -11.20
C ALA A 129 11.69 -9.33 -10.50
N VAL A 130 10.79 -8.55 -9.90
CA VAL A 130 11.09 -7.33 -9.15
C VAL A 130 10.57 -7.48 -7.72
N ASP A 131 11.47 -7.34 -6.76
CA ASP A 131 11.12 -7.29 -5.34
C ASP A 131 10.94 -5.84 -4.90
N VAL A 132 9.70 -5.48 -4.56
CA VAL A 132 9.34 -4.12 -4.20
C VAL A 132 9.51 -3.83 -2.69
N ARG A 133 10.02 -4.79 -1.92
CA ARG A 133 10.27 -4.62 -0.48
C ARG A 133 11.55 -3.82 -0.24
N SER A 134 11.79 -3.49 1.04
CA SER A 134 13.02 -2.81 1.45
C SER A 134 14.26 -3.70 1.22
N PRO A 135 15.47 -3.10 1.08
CA PRO A 135 16.70 -3.85 0.88
C PRO A 135 16.98 -4.87 1.98
N GLU A 136 16.61 -4.57 3.23
CA GLU A 136 16.80 -5.48 4.36
C GLU A 136 15.91 -6.73 4.23
N GLN A 137 14.68 -6.55 3.77
CA GLN A 137 13.76 -7.68 3.54
C GLN A 137 14.19 -8.53 2.35
N TYR A 138 14.71 -7.88 1.31
CA TYR A 138 15.28 -8.57 0.15
C TYR A 138 16.53 -9.37 0.55
N ALA A 139 17.45 -8.76 1.29
CA ALA A 139 18.66 -9.39 1.83
C ALA A 139 18.34 -10.63 2.69
N ALA A 140 17.33 -10.52 3.55
CA ALA A 140 16.84 -11.62 4.38
C ALA A 140 16.23 -12.80 3.59
N GLY A 141 15.98 -12.64 2.30
CA GLY A 141 15.56 -13.71 1.40
C GLY A 141 14.58 -13.21 0.33
N HIS A 142 14.90 -13.47 -0.94
CA HIS A 142 14.13 -13.06 -2.12
C HIS A 142 14.07 -14.16 -3.17
N VAL A 143 13.22 -13.98 -4.18
CA VAL A 143 13.14 -14.91 -5.33
C VAL A 143 14.46 -14.87 -6.09
N ALA A 144 15.03 -16.04 -6.41
CA ALA A 144 16.31 -16.12 -7.11
C ALA A 144 16.31 -15.34 -8.42
N GLY A 145 17.33 -14.50 -8.63
CA GLY A 145 17.45 -13.63 -9.81
C GLY A 145 16.51 -12.41 -9.81
N ALA A 146 15.71 -12.19 -8.77
CA ALA A 146 14.89 -10.98 -8.67
C ALA A 146 15.75 -9.74 -8.42
N VAL A 147 15.36 -8.61 -9.01
CA VAL A 147 16.00 -7.31 -8.76
C VAL A 147 15.27 -6.59 -7.63
N ASN A 148 15.99 -6.07 -6.64
CA ASN A 148 15.37 -5.24 -5.60
C ASN A 148 15.16 -3.81 -6.10
N LEU A 149 13.90 -3.38 -6.19
CA LEU A 149 13.51 -2.00 -6.48
C LEU A 149 12.43 -1.58 -5.47
N PRO A 150 12.82 -1.12 -4.26
CA PRO A 150 11.88 -0.68 -3.24
C PRO A 150 10.94 0.39 -3.80
N PHE A 151 9.63 0.12 -3.78
CA PHE A 151 8.66 1.00 -4.42
C PHE A 151 8.34 2.21 -3.53
N SER A 152 8.62 3.41 -4.03
CA SER A 152 8.43 4.69 -3.32
C SER A 152 7.22 5.51 -3.81
N GLY A 153 6.37 4.94 -4.67
CA GLY A 153 5.18 5.63 -5.21
C GLY A 153 5.26 5.96 -6.71
N ASP A 154 6.41 5.76 -7.36
CA ASP A 154 6.57 5.97 -8.79
C ASP A 154 7.38 4.85 -9.48
N ALA A 155 7.46 4.92 -10.81
CA ALA A 155 8.11 3.94 -11.65
C ALA A 155 9.55 4.29 -12.05
N GLU A 156 10.17 5.31 -11.45
CA GLU A 156 11.46 5.84 -11.91
C GLU A 156 12.56 4.78 -11.88
N GLN A 157 12.63 4.02 -10.78
CA GLN A 157 13.58 2.92 -10.64
C GLN A 157 13.35 1.81 -11.68
N LEU A 158 12.09 1.53 -12.06
CA LEU A 158 11.79 0.57 -13.12
C LEU A 158 12.21 1.08 -14.49
N LYS A 159 12.02 2.38 -14.81
CA LYS A 159 12.41 2.98 -16.11
C LYS A 159 13.89 2.80 -16.42
N ALA A 160 14.74 2.75 -15.40
CA ALA A 160 16.18 2.60 -15.56
C ALA A 160 16.59 1.19 -16.02
N GLN A 161 15.75 0.17 -15.79
CA GLN A 161 16.11 -1.24 -16.01
C GLN A 161 15.15 -2.01 -16.92
N PHE A 162 13.91 -1.54 -17.08
CA PHE A 162 12.85 -2.26 -17.77
C PHE A 162 12.10 -1.39 -18.78
N SER A 163 11.54 -2.05 -19.79
CA SER A 163 10.61 -1.44 -20.75
C SER A 163 9.20 -1.35 -20.17
N LYS A 164 8.47 -0.27 -20.48
CA LYS A 164 7.05 -0.12 -20.11
C LYS A 164 6.14 -1.20 -20.68
N THR A 165 6.47 -1.74 -21.85
CA THR A 165 5.59 -2.65 -22.60
C THR A 165 5.77 -4.11 -22.18
N GLU A 166 6.95 -4.47 -21.71
CA GLU A 166 7.26 -5.83 -21.27
C GLU A 166 6.69 -6.07 -19.87
N PRO A 167 6.15 -7.27 -19.60
CA PRO A 167 5.67 -7.57 -18.27
C PRO A 167 6.82 -7.68 -17.26
N VAL A 168 6.54 -7.32 -16.01
CA VAL A 168 7.42 -7.58 -14.86
C VAL A 168 6.63 -8.25 -13.75
N LEU A 169 7.19 -9.28 -13.12
CA LEU A 169 6.60 -9.96 -11.98
C LEU A 169 6.91 -9.17 -10.70
N LEU A 170 5.89 -8.73 -9.98
CA LEU A 170 6.06 -7.98 -8.73
C LEU A 170 5.90 -8.88 -7.52
N PHE A 171 6.91 -8.87 -6.65
CA PHE A 171 6.94 -9.62 -5.40
C PHE A 171 6.97 -8.69 -4.19
N CYS A 172 6.17 -9.04 -3.18
CA CYS A 172 6.40 -8.64 -1.79
C CYS A 172 6.22 -9.87 -0.87
N ASN A 173 5.95 -9.68 0.44
CA ASN A 173 5.79 -10.82 1.35
C ASN A 173 4.52 -11.63 1.02
N THR A 174 3.36 -10.97 0.99
CA THR A 174 2.04 -11.60 0.86
C THR A 174 1.27 -11.17 -0.40
N GLY A 175 1.80 -10.24 -1.19
CA GLY A 175 1.16 -9.66 -2.38
C GLY A 175 0.38 -8.36 -2.15
N GLY A 176 0.15 -7.94 -0.90
CA GLY A 176 -0.59 -6.71 -0.58
C GLY A 176 0.15 -5.43 -1.01
N PHE A 177 1.40 -5.26 -0.59
CA PHE A 177 2.20 -4.11 -1.03
C PHE A 177 2.50 -4.13 -2.54
N ALA A 178 2.76 -5.31 -3.12
CA ALA A 178 2.96 -5.48 -4.55
C ALA A 178 1.70 -5.15 -5.35
N SER A 179 0.52 -5.33 -4.77
CA SER A 179 -0.76 -4.92 -5.36
C SER A 179 -0.86 -3.42 -5.53
N LEU A 180 -0.45 -2.64 -4.52
CA LEU A 180 -0.40 -1.17 -4.60
C LEU A 180 0.63 -0.67 -5.60
N ALA A 181 1.84 -1.24 -5.56
CA ALA A 181 2.87 -0.92 -6.55
C ALA A 181 2.39 -1.26 -7.96
N GLY A 182 1.78 -2.43 -8.16
CA GLY A 182 1.23 -2.86 -9.45
C GLY A 182 0.14 -1.94 -9.97
N GLN A 183 -0.70 -1.39 -9.10
CA GLN A 183 -1.72 -0.44 -9.50
C GLN A 183 -1.10 0.88 -9.98
N ALA A 184 -0.23 1.49 -9.17
CA ALA A 184 0.45 2.73 -9.53
C ALA A 184 1.25 2.58 -10.84
N LEU A 185 1.89 1.43 -11.04
CA LEU A 185 2.58 1.08 -12.28
C LEU A 185 1.61 0.95 -13.46
N THR A 186 0.48 0.27 -13.29
CA THR A 186 -0.57 0.16 -14.32
C THR A 186 -1.09 1.54 -14.73
N GLU A 187 -1.39 2.42 -13.78
CA GLU A 187 -1.82 3.81 -14.05
C GLU A 187 -0.74 4.62 -14.78
N ALA A 188 0.53 4.37 -14.50
CA ALA A 188 1.67 4.96 -15.21
C ALA A 188 1.95 4.34 -16.59
N GLY A 189 1.10 3.43 -17.06
CA GLY A 189 1.16 2.76 -18.36
C GLY A 189 2.17 1.62 -18.44
N TRP A 190 2.51 1.01 -17.31
CA TRP A 190 3.31 -0.22 -17.26
C TRP A 190 2.43 -1.47 -17.32
N ASN A 191 3.06 -2.62 -17.52
CA ASN A 191 2.41 -3.92 -17.57
C ASN A 191 2.83 -4.84 -16.38
N PRO A 192 2.60 -4.45 -15.12
CA PRO A 192 3.00 -5.28 -13.99
C PRO A 192 2.10 -6.51 -13.83
N LEU A 193 2.70 -7.61 -13.38
CA LEU A 193 2.02 -8.84 -12.98
C LEU A 193 2.30 -9.10 -11.49
N VAL A 194 1.29 -8.87 -10.65
CA VAL A 194 1.42 -9.06 -9.19
C VAL A 194 1.36 -10.54 -8.87
N VAL A 195 2.36 -11.06 -8.17
CA VAL A 195 2.37 -12.47 -7.77
C VAL A 195 1.54 -12.65 -6.50
N ALA A 196 0.40 -13.33 -6.65
CA ALA A 196 -0.54 -13.58 -5.57
C ALA A 196 0.13 -14.39 -4.45
N GLY A 197 0.00 -13.93 -3.20
CA GLY A 197 0.66 -14.54 -2.04
C GLY A 197 2.16 -14.25 -1.93
N GLY A 198 2.74 -13.50 -2.88
CA GLY A 198 4.12 -13.02 -2.86
C GLY A 198 5.18 -14.12 -2.67
N THR A 199 6.27 -13.76 -1.99
CA THR A 199 7.36 -14.68 -1.63
C THR A 199 6.89 -15.82 -0.72
N ASN A 200 5.82 -15.66 0.06
CA ASN A 200 5.27 -16.74 0.88
C ASN A 200 4.65 -17.85 0.02
N ALA A 201 3.83 -17.51 -0.97
CA ALA A 201 3.30 -18.48 -1.92
C ALA A 201 4.41 -19.09 -2.80
N TRP A 202 5.43 -18.30 -3.15
CA TRP A 202 6.60 -18.81 -3.89
C TRP A 202 7.33 -19.91 -3.12
N LYS A 203 7.62 -19.69 -1.83
CA LYS A 203 8.26 -20.68 -0.95
C LYS A 203 7.38 -21.93 -0.76
N ALA A 204 6.07 -21.76 -0.68
CA ALA A 204 5.14 -22.88 -0.55
C ALA A 204 5.12 -23.81 -1.79
N LEU A 205 5.67 -23.35 -2.92
CA LEU A 205 5.86 -24.13 -4.15
C LEU A 205 7.32 -24.55 -4.36
N ASP A 206 8.14 -24.56 -3.30
CA ASP A 206 9.57 -24.84 -3.35
C ASP A 206 10.33 -23.96 -4.36
N GLY A 207 9.82 -22.73 -4.57
CA GLY A 207 10.44 -21.78 -5.48
C GLY A 207 11.84 -21.39 -5.00
N LYS A 208 12.78 -21.31 -5.95
CA LYS A 208 14.18 -21.00 -5.64
C LYS A 208 14.30 -19.61 -5.01
N MET A 209 15.01 -19.56 -3.88
CA MET A 209 15.28 -18.35 -3.11
C MET A 209 16.78 -18.04 -3.11
N GLU A 210 17.12 -16.76 -3.01
CA GLU A 210 18.48 -16.25 -2.81
C GLU A 210 18.50 -15.33 -1.58
N PHE A 211 19.69 -15.18 -1.00
CA PHE A 211 19.93 -14.39 0.20
C PHE A 211 21.15 -13.51 -0.07
N ALA A 212 21.02 -12.20 0.12
CA ALA A 212 22.11 -11.27 -0.04
C ALA A 212 22.61 -10.89 1.36
N GLY A 213 23.74 -11.48 1.77
CA GLY A 213 24.42 -11.18 3.04
C GLY A 213 25.47 -10.10 2.88
#